data_AF-A0A6A6X3X5-F1
#
_entry.id   AF-A0A6A6X3X5-F1
#
_cell.length_a   1.000
_cell.length_b   1.000
_cell.length_c   1.000
_cell.angle_alpha   90.00
_cell.angle_beta   90.00
_cell.angle_gamma   90.00
#
_symmetry.space_group_name_H-M   'P 1'
#
loop_
_entity.id
_entity.type
_entity.pdbx_description
1 polymer ?
#
loop_
_entity_poly.entity_id
_entity_poly.type
_entity_poly.pdbx_seq_one_letter_code
_entity_poly.pdbx_strand_id
1 'polypeptide(L)'
;AFFFVAMGIMCFIYLICSIRTNMVFFMIFLTLVLAFTCLAGAYFELNNGNTARALRLQIAGGAFAFCTTIFGWWIFIAIMLASLDFPFSVPVGDLSGFIKGASEREKMV
;
A
#
# COMPACT_ATOMS: atom_id res chain seq x y z
N ALA A 1 12.22 -5.31 -14.87
CA ALA A 1 12.70 -5.23 -13.47
C ALA A 1 12.75 -3.79 -12.94
N PHE A 2 13.50 -2.87 -13.57
CA PHE A 2 13.72 -1.50 -13.05
C PHE A 2 12.44 -0.68 -12.82
N PHE A 3 11.41 -0.82 -13.65
CA PHE A 3 10.11 -0.20 -13.42
C PHE A 3 9.47 -0.61 -12.08
N PHE A 4 9.48 -1.92 -11.77
CA PHE A 4 8.96 -2.44 -10.50
C PHE A 4 9.77 -1.95 -9.30
N VAL A 5 11.09 -1.78 -9.46
CA VAL A 5 11.94 -1.20 -8.43
C VAL A 5 11.58 0.28 -8.19
N ALA A 6 11.45 1.08 -9.24
CA ALA A 6 11.06 2.48 -9.14
C ALA A 6 9.67 2.66 -8.51
N MET A 7 8.69 1.84 -8.93
CA MET A 7 7.36 1.80 -8.32
C MET A 7 7.40 1.35 -6.86
N GLY A 8 8.23 0.35 -6.52
CA GLY A 8 8.44 -0.07 -5.14
C GLY A 8 8.98 1.04 -4.25
N ILE A 9 9.94 1.84 -4.74
CA ILE A 9 10.49 3.00 -4.01
C ILE A 9 9.41 4.06 -3.80
N MET A 10 8.64 4.39 -4.84
CA MET A 10 7.50 5.32 -4.74
C MET A 10 6.50 4.84 -3.69
N CYS A 11 6.07 3.58 -3.76
CA CYS A 11 5.12 3.01 -2.80
C CYS A 11 5.69 2.99 -1.37
N PHE A 12 7.00 2.83 -1.20
CA PHE A 12 7.63 2.89 0.11
C PHE A 12 7.59 4.30 0.72
N ILE A 13 7.81 5.33 -0.10
CA ILE A 13 7.63 6.73 0.33
C ILE A 13 6.17 6.96 0.74
N TYR A 14 5.22 6.50 -0.08
CA TYR A 14 3.79 6.62 0.23
C TYR A 14 3.38 5.84 1.49
N LEU A 15 4.00 4.69 1.74
CA LEU A 15 3.80 3.91 2.96
C LEU A 15 4.15 4.75 4.20
N ILE A 16 5.29 5.43 4.20
CA ILE A 16 5.70 6.32 5.30
C ILE A 16 4.70 7.47 5.47
N CYS A 17 4.30 8.11 4.37
CA CYS A 17 3.33 9.20 4.41
C CYS A 17 1.94 8.74 4.91
N SER A 18 1.54 7.51 4.60
CA SER A 18 0.21 6.98 4.92
C SER A 18 -0.02 6.69 6.39
N ILE A 19 1.03 6.67 7.22
CA ILE A 19 0.91 6.44 8.67
C ILE A 19 0.05 7.54 9.34
N ARG A 20 -0.12 8.70 8.71
CA ARG A 20 -0.97 9.78 9.23
C ARG A 20 -2.40 9.81 8.70
N THR A 21 -2.72 9.03 7.67
CA THR A 21 -4.03 9.13 7.00
C THR A 21 -5.01 8.09 7.52
N ASN A 22 -4.82 6.81 7.20
CA ASN A 22 -5.69 5.73 7.68
C ASN A 22 -5.02 4.36 7.54
N MET A 23 -5.47 3.39 8.34
CA MET A 23 -4.88 2.07 8.46
C MET A 23 -5.01 1.29 7.16
N VAL A 24 -6.15 1.42 6.48
CA VAL A 24 -6.41 0.71 5.21
C VAL A 24 -5.47 1.20 4.11
N PHE A 25 -5.24 2.51 4.03
CA PHE A 25 -4.33 3.13 3.07
C PHE A 25 -2.88 2.77 3.35
N PHE A 26 -2.50 2.65 4.62
CA PHE A 26 -1.22 2.08 5.01
C PHE A 26 -1.08 0.62 4.54
N MET A 27 -2.09 -0.22 4.77
CA MET A 27 -2.07 -1.61 4.32
C MET A 27 -1.95 -1.74 2.81
N ILE A 28 -2.64 -0.88 2.03
CA ILE A 28 -2.53 -0.82 0.56
C ILE A 28 -1.07 -0.62 0.13
N PHE A 29 -0.38 0.38 0.68
CA PHE A 29 1.01 0.63 0.30
C PHE A 29 1.96 -0.45 0.80
N LEU A 30 1.69 -1.04 1.98
CA LEU A 30 2.51 -2.11 2.52
C LEU A 30 2.47 -3.33 1.58
N THR A 31 1.27 -3.73 1.17
CA THR A 31 1.10 -4.85 0.25
C THR A 31 1.62 -4.53 -1.15
N LEU A 32 1.52 -3.28 -1.62
CA LEU A 32 2.13 -2.85 -2.90
C LEU A 32 3.66 -2.91 -2.88
N VAL A 33 4.31 -2.47 -1.81
CA VAL A 33 5.77 -2.55 -1.67
C VAL A 33 6.21 -4.01 -1.76
N LEU A 34 5.53 -4.91 -1.05
CA LEU A 34 5.82 -6.35 -1.09
C LEU A 34 5.54 -6.95 -2.48
N ALA A 35 4.45 -6.56 -3.13
CA ALA A 35 4.11 -7.00 -4.48
C ALA A 35 5.19 -6.59 -5.48
N PHE A 36 5.54 -5.31 -5.54
CA PHE A 36 6.51 -4.80 -6.51
C PHE A 36 7.94 -5.30 -6.26
N THR A 37 8.36 -5.47 -5.01
CA THR A 37 9.67 -6.07 -4.69
C THR A 37 9.72 -7.54 -5.09
N CYS A 38 8.65 -8.32 -4.84
CA CYS A 38 8.54 -9.71 -5.28
C CYS A 38 8.53 -9.82 -6.82
N LEU A 39 7.78 -8.96 -7.52
CA LEU A 39 7.78 -8.95 -9.00
C LEU A 39 9.15 -8.56 -9.54
N ALA A 40 9.79 -7.52 -9.00
CA ALA A 40 11.14 -7.12 -9.40
C ALA A 40 12.13 -8.27 -9.26
N GLY A 41 12.11 -8.96 -8.11
CA GLY A 41 12.94 -10.13 -7.86
C GLY A 41 12.63 -11.29 -8.82
N ALA A 42 11.38 -11.51 -9.21
CA ALA A 42 11.02 -12.53 -10.21
C ALA A 42 11.74 -12.27 -11.55
N TYR A 43 11.76 -11.02 -12.01
CA TYR A 43 12.48 -10.65 -13.24
C TYR A 43 13.99 -10.79 -13.11
N PHE A 44 14.58 -10.49 -11.94
CA PHE A 44 16.01 -10.70 -11.72
C PHE A 44 16.38 -12.19 -11.70
N GLU A 45 15.57 -13.03 -11.04
CA GLU A 45 15.80 -14.48 -11.02
C GLU A 45 15.60 -15.14 -12.40
N LEU A 46 14.67 -14.63 -13.22
CA LEU A 46 14.54 -15.05 -14.62
C LEU A 46 15.81 -14.78 -15.41
N ASN A 47 16.43 -13.61 -15.22
CA ASN A 47 17.70 -13.28 -15.88
C ASN A 47 18.87 -14.17 -15.42
N ASN A 48 18.81 -14.66 -14.18
CA ASN A 48 19.78 -15.61 -13.65
C ASN A 48 19.49 -17.07 -14.07
N GLY A 49 18.46 -17.31 -14.88
CA GLY A 49 18.04 -18.65 -15.32
C GLY A 49 17.28 -19.47 -14.26
N ASN A 50 16.98 -18.89 -13.10
CA ASN A 50 16.34 -19.58 -11.98
C ASN A 50 14.80 -19.48 -12.06
N THR A 51 14.22 -20.19 -13.03
CA THR A 51 12.79 -20.12 -13.35
C THR A 51 11.88 -20.58 -12.20
N ALA A 52 12.31 -21.56 -11.41
CA ALA A 52 11.55 -22.07 -10.27
C ALA A 52 11.39 -21.01 -9.17
N ARG A 53 12.46 -20.26 -8.86
CA ARG A 53 12.41 -19.18 -7.86
C ARG A 53 11.64 -17.98 -8.39
N ALA A 54 11.81 -17.65 -9.66
CA ALA A 54 11.03 -16.59 -10.30
C ALA A 54 9.53 -16.84 -10.23
N LEU A 55 9.07 -18.08 -10.51
CA LEU A 55 7.67 -18.45 -10.42
C LEU A 55 7.12 -18.27 -8.98
N ARG A 56 7.89 -18.70 -7.98
CA ARG A 56 7.49 -18.52 -6.57
C ARG A 56 7.36 -17.05 -6.19
N LEU A 57 8.30 -16.21 -6.63
CA LEU A 57 8.23 -14.76 -6.40
C LEU A 57 7.05 -14.12 -7.15
N GLN A 58 6.73 -14.60 -8.35
CA GLN A 58 5.57 -14.12 -9.11
C GLN A 58 4.26 -14.46 -8.41
N ILE A 59 4.12 -15.69 -7.87
CA ILE A 59 2.94 -16.10 -7.08
C ILE A 59 2.82 -15.25 -5.81
N ALA A 60 3.91 -15.08 -5.06
CA ALA A 60 3.93 -14.24 -3.86
C ALA A 60 3.54 -12.79 -4.19
N GLY A 61 4.11 -12.24 -5.25
CA GLY A 61 3.78 -10.90 -5.73
C GLY A 61 2.32 -10.74 -6.14
N GLY A 62 1.76 -11.73 -6.84
CA GLY A 62 0.33 -11.77 -7.18
C GLY A 62 -0.58 -11.86 -5.96
N ALA A 63 -0.20 -12.62 -4.93
CA ALA A 63 -0.95 -12.70 -3.68
C ALA A 63 -1.00 -11.34 -2.96
N PHE A 64 0.14 -10.64 -2.86
CA PHE A 64 0.17 -9.30 -2.27
C PHE A 64 -0.60 -8.28 -3.10
N ALA A 65 -0.56 -8.37 -4.44
CA ALA A 65 -1.37 -7.53 -5.32
C ALA A 65 -2.87 -7.78 -5.10
N PHE A 66 -3.28 -9.03 -4.92
CA PHE A 66 -4.67 -9.37 -4.62
C PHE A 66 -5.13 -8.79 -3.27
N CYS A 67 -4.31 -8.92 -2.21
CA CYS A 67 -4.59 -8.26 -0.93
C CYS A 67 -4.73 -6.74 -1.08
N THR A 68 -3.86 -6.11 -1.88
CA THR A 68 -3.95 -4.68 -2.21
C THR A 68 -5.32 -4.34 -2.81
N THR A 69 -5.81 -5.15 -3.75
CA THR A 69 -7.11 -4.94 -4.39
C THR A 69 -8.27 -5.03 -3.40
N ILE A 70 -8.23 -5.95 -2.44
CA ILE A 70 -9.26 -6.05 -1.40
C ILE A 70 -9.31 -4.77 -0.56
N PHE A 71 -8.16 -4.29 -0.08
CA PHE A 71 -8.11 -3.03 0.66
C PHE A 71 -8.50 -1.82 -0.21
N GLY A 72 -8.13 -1.85 -1.49
CA GLY A 72 -8.53 -0.85 -2.49
C GLY A 72 -10.05 -0.77 -2.68
N TRP A 73 -10.74 -1.90 -2.72
CA TRP A 73 -12.21 -1.93 -2.77
C TRP A 73 -12.85 -1.40 -1.49
N TRP A 74 -12.27 -1.71 -0.34
CA TRP A 74 -12.75 -1.19 0.94
C TRP A 74 -12.68 0.34 1.01
N ILE A 75 -11.53 0.92 0.66
CA ILE A 75 -11.38 2.39 0.67
C ILE A 75 -12.21 3.06 -0.41
N PHE A 76 -12.38 2.41 -1.57
CA PHE A 76 -13.23 2.92 -2.65
C PHE A 76 -14.69 3.04 -2.20
N ILE A 77 -15.24 2.01 -1.55
CA ILE A 77 -16.60 2.04 -1.01
C ILE A 77 -16.74 3.15 0.04
N ALA A 78 -15.75 3.28 0.94
CA ALA A 78 -15.76 4.33 1.95
C ALA A 78 -15.80 5.75 1.34
N ILE A 79 -14.98 6.00 0.31
CA ILE A 79 -14.96 7.31 -0.39
C ILE A 79 -16.27 7.54 -1.15
N MET A 80 -16.82 6.53 -1.81
CA MET A 80 -18.09 6.66 -2.54
C MET A 80 -19.26 6.99 -1.62
N LEU A 81 -19.39 6.30 -0.48
CA LEU A 81 -20.43 6.58 0.51
C LEU A 81 -20.31 8.00 1.08
N ALA A 82 -19.09 8.45 1.37
CA ALA A 82 -18.82 9.82 1.81
C ALA A 82 -19.16 10.86 0.73
N SER A 83 -18.85 10.58 -0.54
CA SER A 83 -19.14 11.49 -1.66
C SER A 83 -20.62 11.68 -1.96
N LEU A 84 -21.46 10.73 -1.54
CA LEU A 84 -22.91 10.75 -1.73
C LEU A 84 -23.67 11.16 -0.46
N ASP A 85 -22.96 11.60 0.58
CA ASP A 85 -23.52 12.08 1.86
C ASP A 85 -24.45 11.05 2.55
N PHE A 86 -24.06 9.76 2.50
CA PHE A 86 -24.81 8.71 3.22
C PHE A 86 -24.66 8.88 4.75
N PRO A 87 -25.71 8.57 5.55
CA PRO A 87 -25.72 8.77 6.99
C PRO A 87 -24.84 7.77 7.78
N PHE A 88 -24.15 6.86 7.11
CA PHE A 88 -23.25 5.88 7.73
C PHE A 88 -21.86 5.93 7.10
N SER A 89 -20.83 5.84 7.93
CA SER A 89 -19.43 5.80 7.50
C SER A 89 -18.83 4.42 7.76
N VAL A 90 -17.98 3.98 6.82
CA VAL A 90 -17.26 2.72 6.93
C VAL A 90 -15.96 2.95 7.68
N PRO A 91 -15.60 2.10 8.67
CA PRO A 91 -14.36 2.27 9.40
C PRO A 91 -13.15 2.01 8.50
N VAL A 92 -12.35 3.05 8.28
CA VAL A 92 -11.06 2.97 7.58
C VAL A 92 -9.85 2.97 8.54
N GLY A 93 -10.12 3.11 9.85
CA GLY A 93 -9.11 3.15 10.91
C GLY A 93 -8.29 4.44 10.84
N ASP A 94 -8.77 5.50 11.46
CA ASP A 94 -8.04 6.77 11.49
C ASP A 94 -6.76 6.65 12.34
N LEU A 95 -5.61 6.96 11.73
CA LEU A 95 -4.30 6.99 12.41
C LEU A 95 -3.87 8.41 12.77
N SER A 96 -4.64 9.43 12.43
CA SER A 96 -4.31 10.84 12.69
C SER A 96 -4.08 11.13 14.19
N GLY A 97 -4.77 10.41 15.07
CA GLY A 97 -4.61 10.50 16.53
C GLY A 97 -3.31 9.88 17.07
N PHE A 98 -2.66 8.97 16.34
CA PHE A 98 -1.43 8.30 16.78
C PHE A 98 -0.16 9.11 16.47
N ILE A 99 -0.17 9.93 15.41
CA ILE A 99 0.96 10.80 15.04
C ILE A 99 0.47 12.23 14.82
N LYS A 100 0.56 13.05 15.87
CA LYS A 100 0.26 14.49 15.81
C LYS A 100 1.03 15.17 14.68
N GLY A 101 0.32 15.94 13.86
CA GLY A 101 0.89 16.75 12.79
C GLY A 101 1.81 17.85 13.33
N ALA A 102 2.74 18.33 12.49
CA ALA A 102 3.66 19.40 12.88
C ALA A 102 2.93 20.69 13.30
N SER A 103 1.85 21.04 12.61
CA SER A 103 0.99 22.21 12.94
C SER A 103 0.31 22.10 14.32
N GLU A 104 0.01 20.90 14.79
CA GLU A 104 -0.56 20.68 16.14
C GLU A 104 0.51 20.82 17.23
N ARG A 105 1.77 20.48 16.91
CA ARG A 105 2.91 20.70 17.84
C ARG A 105 3.27 22.18 17.93
N GLU A 106 3.13 22.92 16.84
CA GLU A 106 3.47 24.35 16.77
C GLU A 106 2.47 25.24 17.54
N LYS A 107 1.22 24.79 17.70
CA LYS A 107 0.22 25.46 18.56
C LYS A 107 0.38 25.18 20.07
N MET A 108 1.27 24.25 20.44
CA MET A 108 1.55 23.87 21.84
C MET A 108 2.84 24.51 22.39
N VAL A 109 3.57 25.28 21.58
CA VAL A 109 4.77 26.05 21.97
C VAL A 109 4.41 27.52 21.98
#